data_AF-A0A6N1YCC3-F1
#
_entry.id   AF-A0A6N1YCC3-F1
#
_cell.length_a   1.000
_cell.length_b   1.000
_cell.length_c   1.000
_cell.angle_alpha   90.00
_cell.angle_beta   90.00
_cell.angle_gamma   90.00
#
_symmetry.space_group_name_H-M   'P 1'
#
loop_
_entity.id
_entity.type
_entity.pdbx_description
1 polymer ?
#
loop_
_entity_poly.entity_id
_entity_poly.type
_entity_poly.pdbx_seq_one_letter_code
_entity_poly.pdbx_strand_id
1 'polypeptide(L)'
;MKKLLGALILLALCSTSVVYADFSDDLRKKMREEAIKSAKEYTRKILAAIPKEEDLSTYGWVTTQKSVNYRMPCKAKDTPYSAIFAHGANRMDLLEEDDDGNLVYSRDASIAIDRMEEFCIAIGIPKSGLSTTEHDGVQKWRTWWMTEGVEDGNLIPVRNEKEEIQQTIKILKMAKSSLKKPTYLVIGNDLGELSVKVVQQLGKTGEIETIAGIIYVDRDTGEFTRYERNGDTWKSKDNTPPSQ
;
A
#
# COMPACT_ATOMS: atom_id res chain seq x y z
N MET A 1 -13.53 37.03 38.89
CA MET A 1 -12.16 37.07 39.45
C MET A 1 -11.22 36.28 38.55
N LYS A 2 -10.65 36.97 37.56
CA LYS A 2 -9.53 36.52 36.73
C LYS A 2 -8.25 36.90 37.48
N LYS A 3 -7.39 35.93 37.81
CA LYS A 3 -5.96 36.05 38.23
C LYS A 3 -5.62 34.82 39.07
N LEU A 4 -5.12 33.73 38.47
CA LEU A 4 -4.27 32.74 39.17
C LEU A 4 -3.73 31.58 38.31
N LEU A 5 -3.76 31.65 36.98
CA LEU A 5 -3.26 30.57 36.10
C LEU A 5 -2.00 30.95 35.28
N GLY A 6 -1.25 31.96 35.71
CA GLY A 6 -0.09 32.50 34.97
C GLY A 6 1.29 32.15 35.53
N ALA A 7 1.38 31.37 36.61
CA ALA A 7 2.64 31.22 37.37
C ALA A 7 3.31 29.82 37.25
N LEU A 8 2.70 28.85 36.57
CA LEU A 8 3.22 27.48 36.53
C LEU A 8 3.93 27.09 35.22
N ILE A 9 3.98 27.97 34.21
CA ILE A 9 4.67 27.72 32.94
C ILE A 9 6.02 28.46 32.84
N LEU A 10 6.30 29.44 33.73
CA LEU A 10 7.58 30.18 33.69
C LEU A 10 8.72 29.59 34.54
N LEU A 11 8.46 28.61 35.41
CA LEU A 11 9.50 28.03 36.27
C LEU A 11 10.17 26.77 35.69
N ALA A 12 9.66 26.21 34.60
CA ALA A 12 10.32 25.12 33.87
C ALA A 12 11.28 25.62 32.76
N LEU A 13 11.31 26.93 32.49
CA LEU A 13 12.23 27.56 31.53
C LEU A 13 13.50 28.16 32.18
N CYS A 14 13.63 28.09 33.51
CA CYS A 14 14.76 28.67 34.25
C CYS A 14 15.68 27.65 34.95
N SER A 15 15.47 26.33 34.77
CA SER A 15 16.32 25.29 35.39
C SER A 15 17.24 24.55 34.41
N THR A 16 17.19 24.84 33.10
CA THR A 16 18.13 24.26 32.12
C THR A 16 19.33 25.15 31.81
N SER A 17 19.37 26.40 32.28
CA SER A 17 20.46 27.33 32.03
C SER A 17 21.64 27.24 33.02
N VAL A 18 21.59 26.38 34.04
CA VAL A 18 22.62 26.34 35.11
C VAL A 18 23.65 25.20 34.95
N VAL A 19 23.51 24.28 33.98
CA VAL A 19 24.52 23.21 33.77
C VAL A 19 25.44 23.49 32.58
N TYR A 20 25.13 24.47 31.71
CA TYR A 20 25.92 24.71 30.50
C TYR A 20 27.09 25.70 30.66
N ALA A 21 27.20 26.42 31.78
CA ALA A 21 28.17 27.50 31.95
C ALA A 21 29.62 27.01 32.16
N ASP A 22 29.82 25.78 32.67
CA ASP A 22 31.13 25.25 33.07
C ASP A 22 31.77 24.26 32.07
N PHE A 23 31.14 24.03 30.92
CA PHE A 23 31.76 23.22 29.88
C PHE A 23 32.75 24.05 29.06
N SER A 24 33.95 23.53 28.87
CA SER A 24 34.93 24.13 27.96
C SER A 24 34.35 24.29 26.56
N ASP A 25 34.78 25.31 25.82
CA ASP A 25 34.28 25.58 24.47
C ASP A 25 34.48 24.38 23.52
N ASP A 26 35.50 23.55 23.77
CA ASP A 26 35.74 22.28 23.06
C ASP A 26 34.62 21.26 23.30
N LEU A 27 34.14 21.12 24.54
CA LEU A 27 33.07 20.18 24.88
C LEU A 27 31.72 20.64 24.32
N ARG A 28 31.43 21.95 24.35
CA ARG A 28 30.23 22.52 23.69
C ARG A 28 30.24 22.27 22.18
N LYS A 29 31.40 22.38 21.54
CA LYS A 29 31.57 22.09 20.11
C LYS A 29 31.30 20.61 19.81
N LYS A 30 31.90 19.70 20.58
CA LYS A 30 31.67 18.24 20.45
C LYS A 30 30.20 17.86 20.64
N MET A 31 29.55 18.39 21.67
CA MET A 31 28.12 18.14 21.91
C MET A 31 27.24 18.63 20.75
N ARG A 32 27.55 19.79 20.13
CA ARG A 32 26.83 20.26 18.94
C ARG A 32 27.06 19.36 17.73
N GLU A 33 28.29 18.92 17.50
CA GLU A 33 28.63 18.02 16.38
C GLU A 33 27.94 16.66 16.54
N GLU A 34 27.91 16.10 17.76
CA GLU A 34 27.19 14.87 18.07
C GLU A 34 25.68 15.03 17.93
N ALA A 35 25.11 16.14 18.41
CA ALA A 35 23.69 16.43 18.23
C ALA A 35 23.30 16.55 16.75
N ILE A 36 24.13 17.22 15.93
CA ILE A 36 23.91 17.32 14.48
C ILE A 36 24.03 15.95 13.81
N LYS A 37 25.03 15.14 14.19
CA LYS A 37 25.21 13.78 13.66
C LYS A 37 24.02 12.90 14.00
N SER A 38 23.56 12.92 15.25
CA SER A 38 22.39 12.18 15.72
C SER A 38 21.12 12.63 15.00
N ALA A 39 20.91 13.93 14.81
CA ALA A 39 19.77 14.46 14.06
C ALA A 39 19.79 14.00 12.60
N LYS A 40 20.94 14.08 11.93
CA LYS A 40 21.10 13.59 10.54
C LYS A 40 20.84 12.10 10.42
N GLU A 41 21.34 11.31 11.38
CA GLU A 41 21.10 9.87 11.40
C GLU A 41 19.62 9.55 11.62
N TYR A 42 18.97 10.25 12.56
CA TYR A 42 17.54 10.11 12.81
C TYR A 42 16.70 10.47 11.58
N THR A 43 16.98 11.61 10.95
CA THR A 43 16.31 12.03 9.70
C THR A 43 16.54 11.02 8.58
N ARG A 44 17.76 10.48 8.43
CA ARG A 44 18.06 9.45 7.43
C ARG A 44 17.26 8.18 7.65
N LYS A 45 17.09 7.75 8.90
CA LYS A 45 16.27 6.57 9.26
C LYS A 45 14.78 6.81 8.97
N ILE A 46 14.26 8.00 9.26
CA ILE A 46 12.89 8.40 8.88
C ILE A 46 12.72 8.37 7.36
N LEU A 47 13.61 9.04 6.62
CA LEU A 47 13.53 9.11 5.16
C LEU A 47 13.63 7.73 4.52
N ALA A 48 14.43 6.82 5.09
CA ALA A 48 14.52 5.44 4.62
C ALA A 48 13.22 4.67 4.87
N ALA A 49 12.49 4.97 5.96
CA ALA A 49 11.19 4.36 6.27
C ALA A 49 10.05 4.86 5.37
N ILE A 50 10.16 6.06 4.79
CA ILE A 50 9.17 6.58 3.84
C ILE A 50 9.28 5.80 2.51
N PRO A 51 8.20 5.16 2.04
CA PRO A 51 8.24 4.37 0.82
C PRO A 51 8.45 5.27 -0.41
N LYS A 52 9.42 4.91 -1.25
CA LYS A 52 9.62 5.49 -2.57
C LYS A 52 8.77 4.74 -3.59
N GLU A 53 7.84 5.42 -4.24
CA GLU A 53 6.94 4.82 -5.24
C GLU A 53 7.72 4.07 -6.33
N GLU A 54 7.25 2.85 -6.63
CA GLU A 54 7.78 2.01 -7.70
C GLU A 54 7.30 2.51 -9.07
N ASP A 55 8.23 2.67 -10.01
CA ASP A 55 7.89 3.04 -11.39
C ASP A 55 7.54 1.80 -12.23
N LEU A 56 6.26 1.45 -12.21
CA LEU A 56 5.75 0.31 -12.97
C LEU A 56 5.57 0.59 -14.47
N SER A 57 5.78 1.83 -14.93
CA SER A 57 5.59 2.18 -16.35
C SER A 57 6.57 1.47 -17.27
N THR A 58 7.77 1.18 -16.76
CA THR A 58 8.80 0.38 -17.44
C THR A 58 8.37 -1.07 -17.71
N TYR A 59 7.40 -1.57 -16.95
CA TYR A 59 6.81 -2.91 -17.08
C TYR A 59 5.44 -2.89 -17.78
N GLY A 60 5.12 -1.82 -18.52
CA GLY A 60 3.90 -1.72 -19.32
C GLY A 60 2.64 -1.37 -18.53
N TRP A 61 2.77 -0.92 -17.29
CA TRP A 61 1.64 -0.42 -16.50
C TRP A 61 1.33 1.04 -16.82
N VAL A 62 0.04 1.38 -16.80
CA VAL A 62 -0.39 2.77 -16.80
C VAL A 62 -0.41 3.28 -15.37
N THR A 63 0.44 4.27 -15.09
CA THR A 63 0.71 4.77 -13.72
C THR A 63 0.12 6.16 -13.45
N THR A 64 -0.63 6.72 -14.41
CA THR A 64 -1.16 8.09 -14.36
C THR A 64 -2.30 8.30 -13.36
N GLN A 65 -2.92 7.22 -12.89
CA GLN A 65 -3.96 7.29 -11.87
C GLN A 65 -3.33 7.38 -10.48
N LYS A 66 -3.88 8.23 -9.61
CA LYS A 66 -3.30 8.49 -8.28
C LYS A 66 -3.29 7.28 -7.35
N SER A 67 -4.30 6.40 -7.47
CA SER A 67 -4.54 5.34 -6.48
C SER A 67 -4.25 3.94 -6.97
N VAL A 68 -4.10 3.76 -8.28
CA VAL A 68 -4.04 2.44 -8.89
C VAL A 68 -3.09 2.50 -10.06
N ASN A 69 -2.22 1.50 -10.19
CA ASN A 69 -1.56 1.20 -11.44
C ASN A 69 -2.42 0.16 -12.16
N TYR A 70 -2.66 0.32 -13.46
CA TYR A 70 -3.47 -0.65 -14.19
C TYR A 70 -2.83 -1.10 -15.50
N ARG A 71 -3.20 -2.31 -15.92
CA ARG A 71 -2.73 -2.91 -17.17
C ARG A 71 -3.89 -3.56 -17.90
N MET A 72 -3.90 -3.42 -19.21
CA MET A 72 -4.89 -4.01 -20.11
C MET A 72 -4.16 -4.80 -21.20
N PRO A 73 -3.96 -6.11 -21.03
CA PRO A 73 -3.23 -6.93 -21.99
C PRO A 73 -3.92 -7.01 -23.35
N CYS A 74 -5.25 -6.86 -23.39
CA CYS A 74 -6.07 -6.93 -24.60
C CYS A 74 -6.95 -5.69 -24.75
N LYS A 75 -7.51 -5.48 -25.95
CA LYS A 75 -8.44 -4.37 -26.21
C LYS A 75 -9.69 -4.53 -25.36
N ALA A 76 -10.31 -3.43 -24.94
CA ALA A 76 -11.49 -3.42 -24.06
C ALA A 76 -12.65 -4.32 -24.53
N LYS A 77 -12.83 -4.50 -25.85
CA LYS A 77 -13.86 -5.40 -26.40
C LYS A 77 -13.58 -6.89 -26.11
N ASP A 78 -12.30 -7.25 -26.08
CA ASP A 78 -11.78 -8.61 -25.94
C ASP A 78 -11.48 -8.93 -24.46
N THR A 79 -11.39 -7.91 -23.60
CA THR A 79 -11.32 -8.06 -22.14
C THR A 79 -12.62 -8.66 -21.60
N PRO A 80 -12.58 -9.83 -20.93
CA PRO A 80 -13.77 -10.47 -20.41
C PRO A 80 -14.28 -9.79 -19.12
N TYR A 81 -13.37 -9.31 -18.27
CA TYR A 81 -13.67 -8.64 -17.00
C TYR A 81 -12.43 -7.89 -16.47
N SER A 82 -12.61 -7.14 -15.39
CA SER A 82 -11.53 -6.50 -14.64
C SER A 82 -11.33 -7.10 -13.25
N ALA A 83 -10.08 -7.17 -12.80
CA ALA A 83 -9.66 -7.64 -11.49
C ALA A 83 -8.94 -6.50 -10.74
N ILE A 84 -9.48 -6.06 -9.60
CA ILE A 84 -8.91 -4.98 -8.78
C ILE A 84 -8.40 -5.54 -7.46
N PHE A 85 -7.11 -5.43 -7.21
CA PHE A 85 -6.47 -5.93 -5.99
C PHE A 85 -6.68 -4.98 -4.80
N ALA A 86 -6.88 -5.57 -3.62
CA ALA A 86 -7.00 -4.84 -2.36
C ALA A 86 -6.03 -5.44 -1.33
N HIS A 87 -4.92 -4.74 -1.04
CA HIS A 87 -3.81 -5.25 -0.23
C HIS A 87 -3.87 -4.89 1.27
N GLY A 88 -4.82 -4.06 1.70
CA GLY A 88 -4.92 -3.61 3.09
C GLY A 88 -4.50 -2.15 3.29
N ALA A 89 -5.05 -1.52 4.33
CA ALA A 89 -4.62 -0.19 4.75
C ALA A 89 -3.29 -0.28 5.52
N ASN A 90 -2.34 0.60 5.22
CA ASN A 90 -0.98 0.57 5.80
C ASN A 90 -0.27 -0.77 5.62
N ARG A 91 -0.60 -1.52 4.56
CA ARG A 91 0.03 -2.81 4.32
C ARG A 91 1.50 -2.63 3.98
N MET A 92 2.34 -3.32 4.72
CA MET A 92 3.77 -3.46 4.45
C MET A 92 4.10 -4.95 4.34
N ASP A 93 4.79 -5.31 3.26
CA ASP A 93 5.30 -6.64 3.02
C ASP A 93 6.82 -6.64 3.21
N LEU A 94 7.33 -7.50 4.09
CA LEU A 94 8.76 -7.70 4.25
C LEU A 94 9.29 -8.43 3.01
N LEU A 95 10.31 -7.86 2.39
CA LEU A 95 10.90 -8.39 1.17
C LEU A 95 12.16 -9.18 1.48
N GLU A 96 12.30 -10.29 0.78
CA GLU A 96 13.48 -11.14 0.77
C GLU A 96 14.14 -11.04 -0.61
N GLU A 97 15.45 -11.20 -0.67
CA GLU A 97 16.16 -11.34 -1.95
C GLU A 97 16.10 -12.81 -2.36
N ASP A 98 15.64 -13.08 -3.58
CA ASP A 98 15.70 -14.40 -4.19
C ASP A 98 17.11 -14.72 -4.74
N ASP A 99 17.27 -15.93 -5.30
CA ASP A 99 18.55 -16.40 -5.86
C ASP A 99 19.07 -15.52 -7.02
N ASP A 100 18.18 -14.75 -7.66
CA ASP A 100 18.49 -13.83 -8.75
C ASP A 100 18.71 -12.38 -8.25
N GLY A 101 18.60 -12.15 -6.94
CA GLY A 101 18.76 -10.85 -6.28
C GLY A 101 17.53 -9.94 -6.40
N ASN A 102 16.37 -10.46 -6.80
CA ASN A 102 15.13 -9.69 -6.86
C ASN A 102 14.47 -9.62 -5.48
N LEU A 103 13.83 -8.49 -5.20
CA LEU A 103 13.06 -8.30 -3.97
C LEU A 103 11.66 -8.87 -4.12
N VAL A 104 11.41 -9.97 -3.42
CA VAL A 104 10.17 -10.74 -3.50
C VAL A 104 9.46 -10.80 -2.15
N TYR A 105 8.13 -10.93 -2.20
CA TYR A 105 7.32 -11.31 -1.06
C TYR A 105 6.71 -12.69 -1.33
N SER A 106 7.04 -13.68 -0.49
CA SER A 106 6.67 -15.09 -0.73
C SER A 106 5.16 -15.36 -0.74
N ARG A 107 4.33 -14.40 -0.28
CA ARG A 107 2.87 -14.53 -0.27
C ARG A 107 2.19 -13.45 -1.13
N ASP A 108 2.89 -12.95 -2.14
CA ASP A 108 2.36 -11.89 -2.99
C ASP A 108 1.25 -12.41 -3.90
N ALA A 109 0.05 -11.83 -3.78
CA ALA A 109 -1.05 -12.13 -4.67
C ALA A 109 -0.74 -11.70 -6.12
N SER A 110 0.23 -10.80 -6.32
CA SER A 110 0.69 -10.37 -7.64
C SER A 110 1.29 -11.49 -8.49
N ILE A 111 1.64 -12.65 -7.92
CA ILE A 111 2.06 -13.84 -8.69
C ILE A 111 1.01 -14.30 -9.72
N ALA A 112 -0.27 -13.99 -9.50
CA ALA A 112 -1.33 -14.32 -10.46
C ALA A 112 -1.42 -13.36 -11.65
N ILE A 113 -0.66 -12.26 -11.68
CA ILE A 113 -0.80 -11.23 -12.73
C ILE A 113 -0.51 -11.82 -14.11
N ASP A 114 0.60 -12.54 -14.27
CA ASP A 114 0.96 -13.15 -15.56
C ASP A 114 -0.13 -14.12 -16.03
N ARG A 115 -0.61 -14.97 -15.11
CA ARG A 115 -1.72 -15.89 -15.39
C ARG A 115 -2.99 -15.13 -15.76
N MET A 116 -3.30 -14.02 -15.11
CA MET A 116 -4.46 -13.19 -15.45
C MET A 116 -4.33 -12.51 -16.82
N GLU A 117 -3.11 -12.15 -17.21
CA GLU A 117 -2.81 -11.53 -18.50
C GLU A 117 -3.05 -12.48 -19.67
N GLU A 118 -2.70 -13.76 -19.51
CA GLU A 118 -3.02 -14.80 -20.49
C GLU A 118 -4.52 -14.83 -20.82
N PHE A 119 -5.39 -14.64 -19.82
CA PHE A 119 -6.85 -14.56 -19.98
C PHE A 119 -7.38 -13.20 -20.42
N CYS A 120 -6.54 -12.27 -20.88
CA CYS A 120 -6.93 -10.94 -21.33
C CYS A 120 -7.61 -10.06 -20.24
N ILE A 121 -7.37 -10.33 -18.96
CA ILE A 121 -8.05 -9.64 -17.85
C ILE A 121 -7.47 -8.23 -17.69
N ALA A 122 -8.33 -7.23 -17.50
CA ALA A 122 -7.87 -5.90 -17.10
C ALA A 122 -7.53 -5.89 -15.61
N ILE A 123 -6.30 -5.54 -15.27
CA ILE A 123 -5.78 -5.66 -13.90
C ILE A 123 -5.57 -4.26 -13.33
N GLY A 124 -6.01 -4.04 -12.09
CA GLY A 124 -5.69 -2.85 -11.30
C GLY A 124 -5.08 -3.25 -9.96
N ILE A 125 -3.91 -2.72 -9.65
CA ILE A 125 -3.24 -2.90 -8.36
C ILE A 125 -3.09 -1.56 -7.65
N PRO A 126 -3.15 -1.51 -6.31
CA PRO A 126 -2.82 -0.30 -5.56
C PRO A 126 -1.43 0.23 -5.94
N LYS A 127 -1.18 1.50 -5.64
CA LYS A 127 0.19 2.02 -5.70
C LYS A 127 1.07 1.27 -4.71
N SER A 128 2.36 1.20 -5.03
CA SER A 128 3.34 0.53 -4.20
C SER A 128 4.66 1.30 -4.17
N GLY A 129 5.46 1.05 -3.14
CA GLY A 129 6.74 1.72 -2.94
C GLY A 129 7.64 1.00 -1.97
N LEU A 130 8.94 1.14 -2.18
CA LEU A 130 9.97 0.47 -1.41
C LEU A 130 10.49 1.39 -0.30
N SER A 131 10.58 0.86 0.91
CA SER A 131 11.26 1.50 2.04
C SER A 131 12.33 0.56 2.61
N THR A 132 13.26 1.14 3.35
CA THR A 132 14.32 0.43 4.05
C THR A 132 14.33 0.84 5.50
N THR A 133 14.29 -0.13 6.41
CA THR A 133 14.34 0.12 7.85
C THR A 133 15.58 -0.51 8.45
N GLU A 134 16.22 0.20 9.39
CA GLU A 134 17.35 -0.32 10.17
C GLU A 134 16.85 -0.66 11.58
N HIS A 135 16.31 -1.86 11.77
CA HIS A 135 15.94 -2.42 13.08
C HIS A 135 16.41 -3.87 13.13
N ASP A 136 17.45 -4.14 13.92
CA ASP A 136 18.14 -5.44 14.00
C ASP A 136 18.67 -5.98 12.65
N GLY A 137 19.04 -5.06 11.76
CA GLY A 137 19.51 -5.34 10.40
C GLY A 137 18.87 -4.42 9.38
N VAL A 138 19.31 -4.52 8.12
CA VAL A 138 18.68 -3.82 7.00
C VAL A 138 17.50 -4.65 6.52
N GLN A 139 16.29 -4.14 6.70
CA GLN A 139 15.06 -4.75 6.19
C GLN A 139 14.51 -3.90 5.05
N LYS A 140 14.07 -4.55 3.97
CA LYS A 140 13.43 -3.90 2.83
C LYS A 140 11.94 -4.24 2.88
N TRP A 141 11.10 -3.23 2.67
CA TRP A 141 9.65 -3.37 2.75
C TRP A 141 9.01 -2.81 1.49
N ARG A 142 7.96 -3.48 1.00
CA ARG A 142 7.02 -2.89 0.02
C ARG A 142 5.78 -2.43 0.75
N THR A 143 5.47 -1.14 0.63
CA THR A 143 4.21 -0.57 1.13
C THR A 143 3.20 -0.49 -0.01
N TRP A 144 1.94 -0.79 0.27
CA TRP A 144 0.84 -0.69 -0.70
C TRP A 144 -0.18 0.36 -0.27
N TRP A 145 -0.78 1.08 -1.23
CA TRP A 145 -1.76 2.11 -0.91
C TRP A 145 -2.72 2.48 -2.04
N MET A 146 -3.94 2.86 -1.67
CA MET A 146 -4.88 3.54 -2.55
C MET A 146 -4.89 5.06 -2.30
N THR A 147 -4.52 5.52 -1.11
CA THR A 147 -4.46 6.95 -0.77
C THR A 147 -3.05 7.39 -0.36
N GLU A 148 -2.76 8.68 -0.53
CA GLU A 148 -1.48 9.27 -0.15
C GLU A 148 -1.27 9.21 1.38
N GLY A 149 -2.35 9.12 2.17
CA GLY A 149 -2.32 9.13 3.62
C GLY A 149 -2.08 10.52 4.20
N VAL A 150 -1.93 10.58 5.52
CA VAL A 150 -1.56 11.79 6.27
C VAL A 150 -0.31 11.46 7.08
N GLU A 151 0.68 12.34 7.03
CA GLU A 151 1.92 12.20 7.79
C GLU A 151 1.64 12.16 9.30
N ASP A 152 2.23 11.19 9.98
CA ASP A 152 2.26 11.14 11.44
C ASP A 152 3.33 12.09 12.02
N GLY A 153 3.52 12.07 13.35
CA GLY A 153 4.54 12.87 14.02
C GLY A 153 5.99 12.57 13.60
N ASN A 154 6.21 11.50 12.83
CA ASN A 154 7.50 11.08 12.28
C ASN A 154 7.59 11.26 10.76
N LEU A 155 6.63 11.96 10.13
CA LEU A 155 6.55 12.16 8.67
C LEU A 155 6.30 10.86 7.89
N ILE A 156 5.83 9.80 8.55
CA ILE A 156 5.48 8.55 7.88
C ILE A 156 4.01 8.65 7.46
N PRO A 157 3.67 8.43 6.17
CA PRO A 157 2.29 8.47 5.72
C PRO A 157 1.45 7.35 6.35
N VAL A 158 0.45 7.73 7.14
CA VAL A 158 -0.53 6.83 7.74
C VAL A 158 -1.84 6.95 6.98
N ARG A 159 -2.38 5.82 6.54
CA ARG A 159 -3.56 5.71 5.69
C ARG A 159 -4.76 5.29 6.51
N ASN A 160 -5.83 6.05 6.36
CA ASN A 160 -7.08 5.73 7.02
C ASN A 160 -7.79 4.59 6.29
N GLU A 161 -8.14 3.53 7.00
CA GLU A 161 -8.81 2.37 6.42
C GLU A 161 -10.14 2.72 5.73
N LYS A 162 -10.92 3.66 6.27
CA LYS A 162 -12.18 4.08 5.65
C LYS A 162 -11.94 4.75 4.29
N GLU A 163 -10.89 5.54 4.18
CA GLU A 163 -10.52 6.19 2.91
C GLU A 163 -10.00 5.16 1.90
N GLU A 164 -9.20 4.19 2.33
CA GLU A 164 -8.74 3.06 1.51
C GLU A 164 -9.93 2.24 0.97
N ILE A 165 -10.92 1.94 1.81
CA ILE A 165 -12.17 1.28 1.41
C ILE A 165 -12.92 2.12 0.36
N GLN A 166 -13.12 3.41 0.63
CA GLN A 166 -13.85 4.31 -0.28
C GLN A 166 -13.14 4.45 -1.63
N GLN A 167 -11.82 4.55 -1.61
CA GLN A 167 -11.03 4.67 -2.83
C GLN A 167 -11.04 3.36 -3.62
N THR A 168 -10.97 2.21 -2.96
CA THR A 168 -11.15 0.90 -3.61
C THR A 168 -12.51 0.80 -4.30
N ILE A 169 -13.60 1.18 -3.61
CA ILE A 169 -14.95 1.22 -4.19
C ILE A 169 -15.01 2.16 -5.39
N LYS A 170 -14.38 3.33 -5.32
CA LYS A 170 -14.32 4.29 -6.44
C LYS A 170 -13.63 3.68 -7.66
N ILE A 171 -12.52 2.97 -7.47
CA ILE A 171 -11.81 2.29 -8.56
C ILE A 171 -12.66 1.15 -9.14
N LEU A 172 -13.34 0.35 -8.32
CA LEU A 172 -14.26 -0.69 -8.79
C LEU A 172 -15.37 -0.10 -9.69
N LYS A 173 -16.01 0.99 -9.26
CA LYS A 173 -17.05 1.69 -10.04
C LYS A 173 -16.49 2.28 -11.34
N MET A 174 -15.29 2.83 -11.29
CA MET A 174 -14.60 3.38 -12.47
C MET A 174 -14.29 2.28 -13.49
N ALA A 175 -13.75 1.15 -13.05
CA ALA A 175 -13.46 0.00 -13.92
C ALA A 175 -14.74 -0.53 -14.57
N LYS A 176 -15.81 -0.74 -13.77
CA LYS A 176 -17.11 -1.19 -14.26
C LYS A 176 -17.71 -0.24 -15.29
N SER A 177 -17.68 1.07 -15.02
CA SER A 177 -18.28 2.08 -15.91
C SER A 177 -17.48 2.29 -17.20
N SER A 178 -16.15 2.21 -17.13
CA SER A 178 -15.25 2.40 -18.28
C SER A 178 -15.25 1.20 -19.22
N LEU A 179 -15.16 -0.02 -18.68
CA LEU A 179 -15.10 -1.24 -19.48
C LEU A 179 -16.48 -1.76 -19.88
N LYS A 180 -17.52 -1.47 -19.08
CA LYS A 180 -18.86 -2.07 -19.21
C LYS A 180 -18.82 -3.61 -19.20
N LYS A 181 -17.90 -4.14 -18.39
CA LYS A 181 -17.68 -5.58 -18.16
C LYS A 181 -17.85 -5.90 -16.67
N PRO A 182 -17.99 -7.18 -16.29
CA PRO A 182 -17.90 -7.60 -14.90
C PRO A 182 -16.61 -7.09 -14.24
N THR A 183 -16.70 -6.72 -12.97
CA THR A 183 -15.55 -6.28 -12.17
C THR A 183 -15.49 -7.12 -10.92
N TYR A 184 -14.32 -7.66 -10.62
CA TYR A 184 -14.07 -8.49 -9.45
C TYR A 184 -13.08 -7.81 -8.51
N LEU A 185 -13.29 -8.05 -7.22
CA LEU A 185 -12.35 -7.67 -6.17
C LEU A 185 -11.42 -8.84 -5.89
N VAL A 186 -10.12 -8.63 -6.02
CA VAL A 186 -9.10 -9.64 -5.72
C VAL A 186 -8.67 -9.53 -4.26
N ILE A 187 -8.58 -10.67 -3.58
CA ILE A 187 -8.00 -10.77 -2.23
C ILE A 187 -6.49 -10.55 -2.32
N GLY A 188 -6.00 -9.46 -1.71
CA GLY A 188 -4.59 -9.11 -1.71
C GLY A 188 -3.79 -9.74 -0.57
N ASN A 189 -2.70 -9.05 -0.19
CA ASN A 189 -1.68 -9.59 0.71
C ASN A 189 -2.09 -9.57 2.20
N ASP A 190 -3.17 -8.89 2.55
CA ASP A 190 -3.79 -8.89 3.88
C ASP A 190 -4.72 -10.09 4.13
N LEU A 191 -4.67 -11.11 3.27
CA LEU A 191 -5.53 -12.29 3.32
C LEU A 191 -7.04 -11.96 3.22
N GLY A 192 -7.40 -10.77 2.72
CA GLY A 192 -8.76 -10.38 2.40
C GLY A 192 -9.43 -9.52 3.46
N GLU A 193 -8.68 -9.04 4.45
CA GLU A 193 -9.23 -8.16 5.49
C GLU A 193 -9.91 -6.91 4.89
N LEU A 194 -9.21 -6.17 4.02
CA LEU A 194 -9.77 -5.02 3.32
C LEU A 194 -10.85 -5.43 2.34
N SER A 195 -10.69 -6.55 1.63
CA SER A 195 -11.69 -7.04 0.68
C SER A 195 -13.04 -7.29 1.36
N VAL A 196 -13.04 -7.92 2.54
CA VAL A 196 -14.26 -8.14 3.34
C VAL A 196 -14.89 -6.81 3.74
N LYS A 197 -14.10 -5.83 4.19
CA LYS A 197 -14.60 -4.51 4.59
C LYS A 197 -15.19 -3.73 3.41
N VAL A 198 -14.59 -3.83 2.22
CA VAL A 198 -15.12 -3.28 0.96
C VAL A 198 -16.46 -3.91 0.62
N VAL A 199 -16.56 -5.25 0.65
CA VAL A 199 -17.81 -5.98 0.38
C VAL A 199 -18.91 -5.59 1.38
N GLN A 200 -18.59 -5.53 2.67
CA GLN A 200 -19.52 -5.08 3.70
C GLN A 200 -20.01 -3.65 3.45
N GLN A 201 -19.11 -2.75 3.08
CA GLN A 201 -19.46 -1.36 2.81
C GLN A 201 -20.37 -1.25 1.58
N LEU A 202 -20.08 -1.97 0.49
CA LEU A 202 -20.95 -2.06 -0.68
C LEU A 202 -22.34 -2.63 -0.34
N GLY A 203 -22.39 -3.66 0.52
CA GLY A 203 -23.65 -4.22 1.01
C GLY A 203 -24.47 -3.21 1.81
N LYS A 204 -23.83 -2.48 2.73
CA LYS A 204 -24.48 -1.42 3.53
C LYS A 204 -25.03 -0.27 2.68
N THR A 205 -24.39 0.06 1.56
CA THR A 205 -24.85 1.13 0.67
C THR A 205 -25.79 0.66 -0.43
N GLY A 206 -26.11 -0.64 -0.50
CA GLY A 206 -26.94 -1.21 -1.56
C GLY A 206 -26.24 -1.25 -2.92
N GLU A 207 -24.91 -1.16 -2.95
CA GLU A 207 -24.09 -1.06 -4.17
C GLU A 207 -23.29 -2.35 -4.43
N ILE A 208 -23.70 -3.48 -3.83
CA ILE A 208 -23.03 -4.78 -4.01
C ILE A 208 -22.93 -5.20 -5.47
N GLU A 209 -23.86 -4.74 -6.31
CA GLU A 209 -23.84 -4.91 -7.77
C GLU A 209 -22.59 -4.30 -8.44
N THR A 210 -21.84 -3.43 -7.75
CA THR A 210 -20.57 -2.88 -8.24
C THR A 210 -19.56 -3.99 -8.57
N ILE A 211 -19.63 -5.13 -7.87
CA ILE A 211 -18.78 -6.29 -8.13
C ILE A 211 -19.62 -7.48 -8.60
N ALA A 212 -19.05 -8.26 -9.52
CA ALA A 212 -19.62 -9.54 -9.96
C ALA A 212 -19.29 -10.66 -8.97
N GLY A 213 -18.16 -10.54 -8.27
CA GLY A 213 -17.67 -11.54 -7.33
C GLY A 213 -16.31 -11.19 -6.76
N ILE A 214 -15.67 -12.19 -6.17
CA ILE A 214 -14.33 -12.09 -5.56
C ILE A 214 -13.38 -13.04 -6.29
N ILE A 215 -12.11 -12.67 -6.40
CA ILE A 215 -11.04 -13.54 -6.88
C ILE A 215 -10.13 -13.91 -5.71
N TYR A 216 -9.91 -15.21 -5.56
CA TYR A 216 -8.88 -15.77 -4.70
C TYR A 216 -7.69 -16.20 -5.56
N VAL A 217 -6.48 -15.89 -5.10
CA VAL A 217 -5.21 -16.30 -5.73
C VAL A 217 -4.57 -17.39 -4.89
N ASP A 218 -4.23 -18.49 -5.55
CA ASP A 218 -3.29 -19.49 -5.04
C ASP A 218 -1.88 -18.90 -5.15
N ARG A 219 -1.28 -18.59 -4.01
CA ARG A 219 -0.02 -17.83 -3.93
C ARG A 219 1.22 -18.68 -4.23
N ASP A 220 1.06 -20.00 -4.29
CA ASP A 220 2.16 -20.91 -4.63
C ASP A 220 2.25 -21.11 -6.14
N THR A 221 1.13 -20.98 -6.85
CA THR A 221 1.03 -21.31 -8.28
C THR A 221 0.68 -20.13 -9.19
N GLY A 222 0.12 -19.05 -8.66
CA GLY A 222 -0.45 -17.95 -9.46
C GLY A 222 -1.79 -18.28 -10.12
N GLU A 223 -2.31 -19.50 -9.95
CA GLU A 223 -3.66 -19.82 -10.39
C GLU A 223 -4.70 -19.09 -9.52
N PHE A 224 -5.86 -18.77 -10.08
CA PHE A 224 -6.89 -18.02 -9.39
C PHE A 224 -8.28 -18.63 -9.59
N THR A 225 -9.12 -18.43 -8.59
CA THR A 225 -10.52 -18.85 -8.58
C THR A 225 -11.42 -17.64 -8.45
N ARG A 226 -12.37 -17.50 -9.39
CA ARG A 226 -13.45 -16.53 -9.32
C ARG A 226 -14.63 -17.15 -8.59
N TYR A 227 -15.13 -16.45 -7.59
CA TYR A 227 -16.35 -16.78 -6.86
C TYR A 227 -17.40 -15.74 -7.22
N GLU A 228 -18.39 -16.16 -8.02
CA GLU A 228 -19.51 -15.32 -8.43
C GLU A 228 -20.48 -15.12 -7.27
N ARG A 229 -21.24 -14.03 -7.32
CA ARG A 229 -22.25 -13.73 -6.29
C ARG A 229 -23.40 -14.73 -6.22
N ASN A 230 -23.68 -15.46 -7.31
CA ASN A 230 -24.69 -16.51 -7.34
C ASN A 230 -24.18 -17.86 -6.78
N GLY A 231 -22.91 -17.93 -6.37
CA GLY A 231 -22.28 -19.16 -5.86
C GLY A 231 -21.52 -19.95 -6.93
N ASP A 232 -21.59 -19.57 -8.20
CA ASP A 232 -20.83 -20.21 -9.26
C ASP A 232 -19.32 -19.98 -9.05
N THR A 233 -18.53 -20.95 -9.49
CA THR A 233 -17.07 -20.87 -9.39
C THR A 233 -16.43 -21.14 -10.74
N TRP A 234 -15.38 -20.39 -11.03
CA TRP A 234 -14.55 -20.58 -12.22
C TRP A 234 -13.08 -20.58 -11.80
N LYS A 235 -12.30 -21.55 -12.29
CA LYS A 235 -10.90 -21.74 -11.92
C LYS A 235 -10.01 -21.63 -13.15
N SER A 236 -8.96 -20.83 -13.08
CA SER A 236 -8.03 -20.63 -14.21
C SER A 236 -7.34 -21.93 -14.63
N LYS A 237 -6.95 -22.78 -13.67
CA LYS A 237 -6.31 -24.08 -13.94
C LYS A 237 -7.17 -25.06 -14.75
N ASP A 238 -8.49 -24.91 -14.70
CA ASP A 238 -9.44 -25.79 -15.40
C ASP A 238 -9.83 -25.23 -16.79
N ASN A 239 -9.23 -24.10 -17.19
CA ASN A 239 -9.59 -23.39 -18.40
C ASN A 239 -8.35 -23.01 -19.22
N THR A 240 -8.52 -22.93 -20.53
CA THR A 240 -7.45 -22.51 -21.44
C THR A 240 -7.64 -21.03 -21.79
N PRO A 241 -6.56 -20.23 -21.77
CA PRO A 241 -6.59 -18.87 -22.29
C PRO A 241 -7.12 -18.81 -23.73
N PRO A 242 -7.81 -17.72 -24.13
CA PRO A 242 -8.19 -17.54 -25.52
C PRO A 242 -6.94 -17.48 -26.41
N SER A 243 -7.03 -17.98 -27.64
CA SER A 243 -5.97 -17.78 -28.65
C SER A 243 -5.82 -16.28 -28.93
N GLN A 244 -4.63 -15.73 -28.66
CA GLN A 244 -4.31 -14.32 -28.90
C GLN A 244 -4.03 -14.02 -30.37
#